data_AF-A0A0P6DH09-F1
#
_entry.id   AF-A0A0P6DH09-F1
#
_cell.length_a   1.000
_cell.length_b   1.000
_cell.length_c   1.000
_cell.angle_alpha   90.00
_cell.angle_beta   90.00
_cell.angle_gamma   90.00
#
_symmetry.space_group_name_H-M   'P 1'
#
loop_
_entity.id
_entity.type
_entity.pdbx_description
1 polymer ?
#
loop_
_entity_poly.entity_id
_entity_poly.type
_entity_poly.pdbx_seq_one_letter_code
_entity_poly.pdbx_strand_id
1 'polypeptide(L)'
;MKQLWKAVFFMAIAHQVMSLALTKATEKKKMVCYYGSWAVYRPGNGKFDVENIDPFLCTHIVYGFAGLALDNTINVLDPYNDLKENWGKGAYLRFTGLKKQNPDLKALIAVGGWNEGSERYSQMAADPAKRTTFVNSVVDFLITYGFDGLDFDWEYPSNRGGSITDKINFVHILRELKAAFVPYGFLLTAAVSSGKSTIDSAYDIPAVASALDQIHVMAYDYHGAWETLTGLNAPLYANPTIESGSNLLLNVNWTVNYWISNGAPPSKIILGMGLYGRGFTLASSTQNGFYAYAPQPIQAGPYTRESGTWGYNEICERFKADPSWTVVRDPYYKAPYAYKSNQWIGYDDQQSLRLKAEYAMSMNLGGSMVWSIETDDFRGLCHNVPFILIKTITESMNGPIVIQSTTSSTSAPVTTKATTTASPVTTKATTTAAPVTNPPTAAPTVAPAATTTLCGPQNPTTTASAYTTIPPIKTTAGTPPPNTLCKSEGLNPDPYDCGIFYTCLDNGLGGWTVYMQRCATGTAFSDELNTCTFPNQVPGCETYSG
;
A
#
# COMPACT_ATOMS: atom_id res chain seq x y z
N MET A 1 23.68 60.96 -36.56
CA MET A 1 22.43 60.22 -36.84
C MET A 1 22.61 58.70 -37.02
N LYS A 2 23.57 58.20 -37.82
CA LYS A 2 23.74 56.74 -38.04
C LYS A 2 24.17 55.92 -36.81
N GLN A 3 24.87 56.50 -35.83
CA GLN A 3 25.24 55.79 -34.59
C GLN A 3 24.09 55.72 -33.57
N LEU A 4 23.22 56.73 -33.52
CA LEU A 4 22.07 56.75 -32.62
C LEU A 4 21.05 55.66 -32.99
N TRP A 5 20.85 55.42 -34.29
CA TRP A 5 19.94 54.37 -34.77
C TRP A 5 20.43 52.95 -34.46
N LYS A 6 21.75 52.71 -34.46
CA LYS A 6 22.30 51.41 -34.07
C LYS A 6 22.10 51.14 -32.57
N ALA A 7 22.28 52.15 -31.72
CA ALA A 7 22.05 52.02 -30.27
C ALA A 7 20.57 51.76 -29.93
N VAL A 8 19.65 52.43 -30.61
CA VAL A 8 18.21 52.23 -30.41
C VAL A 8 17.75 50.85 -30.92
N PHE A 9 18.32 50.36 -32.03
CA PHE A 9 18.00 49.03 -32.57
C PHE A 9 18.53 47.90 -31.66
N PHE A 10 19.73 48.06 -31.09
CA PHE A 10 20.28 47.10 -30.13
C PHE A 10 19.55 47.12 -28.77
N MET A 11 19.08 48.29 -28.29
CA MET A 11 18.25 48.36 -27.07
C MET A 11 16.85 47.76 -27.28
N ALA A 12 16.25 47.90 -28.47
CA ALA A 12 14.96 47.32 -28.79
C ALA A 12 15.03 45.79 -28.87
N ILE A 13 16.09 45.24 -29.48
CA ILE A 13 16.35 43.79 -29.49
C ILE A 13 16.71 43.29 -28.08
N ALA A 14 17.47 44.04 -27.29
CA ALA A 14 17.76 43.68 -25.90
C ALA A 14 16.49 43.67 -25.03
N HIS A 15 15.55 44.61 -25.23
CA HIS A 15 14.25 44.60 -24.55
C HIS A 15 13.33 43.48 -25.06
N GLN A 16 13.39 43.11 -26.35
CA GLN A 16 12.63 41.97 -26.88
C GLN A 16 13.21 40.62 -26.42
N VAL A 17 14.53 40.52 -26.25
CA VAL A 17 15.19 39.32 -25.71
C VAL A 17 15.05 39.24 -24.18
N MET A 18 15.01 40.36 -23.46
CA MET A 18 14.71 40.39 -22.01
C MET A 18 13.21 40.20 -21.70
N SER A 19 12.30 40.56 -22.60
CA SER A 19 10.86 40.33 -22.44
C SER A 19 10.42 38.93 -22.89
N LEU A 20 11.30 38.16 -23.53
CA LEU A 20 11.14 36.73 -23.84
C LEU A 20 11.87 35.80 -22.86
N ALA A 21 12.46 36.33 -21.79
CA ALA A 21 12.49 35.60 -20.53
C ALA A 21 11.06 35.58 -19.98
N LEU A 22 10.14 34.91 -20.70
CA LEU A 22 8.95 34.37 -20.08
C LEU A 22 9.47 33.67 -18.83
N THR A 23 8.99 34.10 -17.67
CA THR A 23 8.80 33.22 -16.53
C THR A 23 8.12 31.99 -17.09
N LYS A 24 8.92 30.99 -17.49
CA LYS A 24 8.43 29.65 -17.75
C LYS A 24 7.90 29.27 -16.38
N ALA A 25 6.59 29.43 -16.18
CA ALA A 25 5.97 29.06 -14.93
C ALA A 25 6.42 27.62 -14.72
N THR A 26 7.27 27.40 -13.71
CA THR A 26 7.84 26.08 -13.48
C THR A 26 6.63 25.20 -13.23
N GLU A 27 6.35 24.31 -14.18
CA GLU A 27 5.20 23.43 -14.10
C GLU A 27 5.29 22.68 -12.77
N LYS A 28 4.26 22.81 -11.94
CA LYS A 28 4.24 22.17 -10.63
C LYS A 28 4.46 20.68 -10.81
N LYS A 29 5.38 20.11 -10.02
CA LYS A 29 5.61 18.67 -10.01
C LYS A 29 4.39 17.94 -9.47
N LYS A 30 4.20 16.73 -9.97
CA LYS A 30 3.06 15.90 -9.60
C LYS A 30 3.21 15.43 -8.15
N MET A 31 2.12 15.51 -7.40
CA MET A 31 1.93 14.80 -6.14
C MET A 31 0.82 13.79 -6.36
N VAL A 32 1.15 12.51 -6.31
CA VAL A 32 0.23 11.38 -6.51
C VAL A 32 -0.04 10.71 -5.17
N CYS A 33 -1.30 10.52 -4.80
CA CYS A 33 -1.68 9.98 -3.50
C CYS A 33 -2.56 8.75 -3.65
N TYR A 34 -2.06 7.58 -3.26
CA TYR A 34 -2.87 6.36 -3.20
C TYR A 34 -3.77 6.39 -1.96
N TYR A 35 -5.01 5.97 -2.15
CA TYR A 35 -6.01 5.76 -1.11
C TYR A 35 -6.39 4.28 -1.06
N GLY A 36 -6.07 3.59 0.02
CA GLY A 36 -6.54 2.23 0.27
C GLY A 36 -7.99 2.22 0.73
N SER A 37 -8.92 1.76 -0.11
CA SER A 37 -10.37 1.79 0.15
C SER A 37 -10.79 1.06 1.42
N TRP A 38 -10.04 0.03 1.81
CA TRP A 38 -10.25 -0.73 3.05
C TRP A 38 -10.01 0.09 4.32
N ALA A 39 -9.36 1.26 4.23
CA ALA A 39 -9.12 2.14 5.37
C ALA A 39 -10.41 2.67 6.02
N VAL A 40 -11.53 2.62 5.30
CA VAL A 40 -12.87 2.95 5.83
C VAL A 40 -13.28 2.04 7.00
N TYR A 41 -12.68 0.85 7.09
CA TYR A 41 -12.96 -0.16 8.12
C TYR A 41 -11.93 -0.17 9.26
N ARG A 42 -10.89 0.65 9.20
CA ARG A 42 -9.93 0.77 10.31
C ARG A 42 -10.64 1.29 11.57
N PRO A 43 -10.28 0.81 12.77
CA PRO A 43 -10.91 1.24 14.01
C PRO A 43 -10.44 2.64 14.44
N GLY A 44 -11.29 3.32 15.23
CA GLY A 44 -10.92 4.53 15.97
C GLY A 44 -10.33 5.62 15.07
N ASN A 45 -9.20 6.19 15.50
CA ASN A 45 -8.53 7.28 14.77
C ASN A 45 -7.94 6.81 13.43
N GLY A 46 -7.76 5.51 13.23
CA GLY A 46 -7.30 4.95 11.97
C GLY A 46 -8.33 4.96 10.85
N LYS A 47 -9.62 5.16 11.15
CA LYS A 47 -10.70 5.19 10.15
C LYS A 47 -10.49 6.35 9.18
N PHE A 48 -10.42 6.02 7.88
CA PHE A 48 -10.25 6.96 6.78
C PHE A 48 -11.21 6.62 5.62
N ASP A 49 -12.13 7.54 5.33
CA ASP A 49 -13.10 7.45 4.22
C ASP A 49 -12.78 8.54 3.17
N VAL A 50 -13.48 8.52 2.04
CA VAL A 50 -13.29 9.47 0.93
C VAL A 50 -13.35 10.93 1.39
N GLU A 51 -14.25 11.28 2.31
CA GLU A 51 -14.41 12.66 2.82
C GLU A 51 -13.22 13.13 3.66
N ASN A 52 -12.31 12.24 4.04
CA ASN A 52 -11.08 12.65 4.71
C ASN A 52 -10.03 13.18 3.73
N ILE A 53 -10.15 12.91 2.43
CA ILE A 53 -9.21 13.38 1.41
C ILE A 53 -9.42 14.89 1.20
N ASP A 54 -8.38 15.68 1.46
CA ASP A 54 -8.31 17.08 1.03
C ASP A 54 -8.04 17.14 -0.49
N PRO A 55 -8.99 17.63 -1.32
CA PRO A 55 -8.86 17.66 -2.77
C PRO A 55 -7.73 18.56 -3.29
N PHE A 56 -7.15 19.41 -2.45
CA PHE A 56 -6.08 20.34 -2.81
C PHE A 56 -4.68 19.87 -2.39
N LEU A 57 -4.60 18.74 -1.67
CA LEU A 57 -3.35 18.20 -1.17
C LEU A 57 -2.50 17.57 -2.28
N CYS A 58 -3.15 16.88 -3.21
CA CYS A 58 -2.50 16.10 -4.26
C CYS A 58 -2.98 16.56 -5.64
N THR A 59 -2.13 16.42 -6.65
CA THR A 59 -2.51 16.68 -8.05
C THR A 59 -3.27 15.51 -8.67
N HIS A 60 -2.95 14.30 -8.21
CA HIS A 60 -3.57 13.05 -8.63
C HIS A 60 -3.89 12.23 -7.38
N ILE A 61 -5.07 11.63 -7.34
CA ILE A 61 -5.47 10.66 -6.33
C ILE A 61 -5.75 9.33 -7.03
N VAL A 62 -5.31 8.22 -6.44
CA VAL A 62 -5.46 6.88 -6.99
C VAL A 62 -6.25 6.02 -6.01
N TYR A 63 -7.40 5.52 -6.44
CA TYR A 63 -8.26 4.65 -5.64
C TYR A 63 -7.73 3.22 -5.71
N GLY A 64 -7.26 2.67 -4.59
CA GLY A 64 -6.86 1.27 -4.46
C GLY A 64 -7.97 0.47 -3.77
N PHE A 65 -8.51 -0.61 -4.33
CA PHE A 65 -8.26 -1.16 -5.66
C PHE A 65 -9.55 -1.72 -6.28
N ALA A 66 -9.54 -1.82 -7.61
CA ALA A 66 -10.32 -2.80 -8.35
C ALA A 66 -9.44 -4.03 -8.65
N GLY A 67 -10.06 -5.15 -9.00
CA GLY A 67 -9.37 -6.42 -9.30
C GLY A 67 -9.60 -6.92 -10.71
N LEU A 68 -9.26 -8.19 -10.94
CA LEU A 68 -9.49 -8.91 -12.20
C LEU A 68 -10.46 -10.08 -12.00
N ALA A 69 -11.60 -10.04 -12.67
CA ALA A 69 -12.61 -11.08 -12.63
C ALA A 69 -12.22 -12.32 -13.46
N LEU A 70 -12.90 -13.44 -13.21
CA LEU A 70 -12.66 -14.71 -13.92
C LEU A 70 -12.97 -14.64 -15.43
N ASP A 71 -13.85 -13.74 -15.82
CA ASP A 71 -14.18 -13.48 -17.23
C ASP A 71 -13.22 -12.47 -17.89
N ASN A 72 -12.16 -12.08 -17.20
CA ASN A 72 -11.15 -11.10 -17.62
C ASN A 72 -11.65 -9.65 -17.68
N THR A 73 -12.78 -9.34 -17.03
CA THR A 73 -13.22 -7.96 -16.85
C THR A 73 -12.63 -7.34 -15.57
N ILE A 74 -12.62 -6.01 -15.49
CA ILE A 74 -12.33 -5.30 -14.24
C ILE A 74 -13.37 -5.66 -13.17
N ASN A 75 -12.90 -5.97 -11.96
CA ASN A 75 -13.72 -6.45 -10.85
C ASN A 75 -13.83 -5.41 -9.73
N VAL A 76 -15.02 -5.30 -9.13
CA VAL A 76 -15.22 -4.51 -7.91
C VAL A 76 -14.95 -5.38 -6.70
N LEU A 77 -13.99 -5.00 -5.86
CA LEU A 77 -13.56 -5.81 -4.72
C LEU A 77 -14.46 -5.65 -3.49
N ASP A 78 -15.02 -4.46 -3.26
CA ASP A 78 -15.99 -4.21 -2.18
C ASP A 78 -17.25 -3.49 -2.71
N PRO A 79 -18.20 -4.22 -3.30
CA PRO A 79 -19.44 -3.62 -3.82
C PRO A 79 -20.23 -2.81 -2.79
N TYR A 80 -20.16 -3.16 -1.50
CA TYR A 80 -20.88 -2.42 -0.46
C TYR A 80 -20.29 -1.04 -0.22
N ASN A 81 -18.96 -0.91 -0.21
CA ASN A 81 -18.33 0.40 -0.09
C ASN A 81 -18.33 1.17 -1.42
N ASP A 82 -18.01 0.48 -2.51
CA ASP A 82 -17.60 1.11 -3.76
C ASP A 82 -18.79 1.56 -4.62
N LEU A 83 -19.87 0.77 -4.65
CA LEU A 83 -21.03 0.97 -5.52
C LEU A 83 -22.19 1.65 -4.79
N LYS A 84 -23.12 2.27 -5.55
CA LYS A 84 -24.36 2.87 -4.97
C LYS A 84 -25.51 1.89 -4.97
N GLU A 85 -25.45 0.93 -5.88
CA GLU A 85 -26.37 -0.17 -6.03
C GLU A 85 -26.47 -0.94 -4.71
N ASN A 86 -27.62 -1.55 -4.46
CA ASN A 86 -27.85 -2.37 -3.26
C ASN A 86 -27.54 -1.67 -1.93
N TRP A 87 -27.86 -0.37 -1.83
CA TRP A 87 -27.61 0.46 -0.63
C TRP A 87 -26.14 0.64 -0.28
N GLY A 88 -25.24 0.46 -1.26
CA GLY A 88 -23.83 0.70 -1.07
C GLY A 88 -23.49 2.19 -0.91
N LYS A 89 -22.29 2.48 -0.41
CA LYS A 89 -21.85 3.83 -0.06
C LYS A 89 -21.40 4.66 -1.27
N GLY A 90 -21.24 4.05 -2.44
CA GLY A 90 -20.89 4.73 -3.68
C GLY A 90 -19.52 5.43 -3.65
N ALA A 91 -18.52 4.84 -2.97
CA ALA A 91 -17.22 5.44 -2.76
C ALA A 91 -16.52 5.84 -4.08
N TYR A 92 -16.69 5.10 -5.19
CA TYR A 92 -16.13 5.51 -6.48
C TYR A 92 -16.64 6.88 -6.93
N LEU A 93 -17.96 7.07 -6.92
CA LEU A 93 -18.58 8.33 -7.34
C LEU A 93 -18.33 9.48 -6.36
N ARG A 94 -18.16 9.16 -5.06
CA ARG A 94 -17.74 10.15 -4.06
C ARG A 94 -16.30 10.60 -4.31
N PHE A 95 -15.41 9.65 -4.60
CA PHE A 95 -13.98 9.88 -4.83
C PHE A 95 -13.74 10.70 -6.10
N THR A 96 -14.31 10.30 -7.23
CA THR A 96 -14.24 11.10 -8.47
C THR A 96 -14.98 12.43 -8.33
N GLY A 97 -15.99 12.49 -7.45
CA GLY A 97 -16.71 13.69 -7.06
C GLY A 97 -15.87 14.76 -6.36
N LEU A 98 -14.70 14.43 -5.79
CA LEU A 98 -13.77 15.41 -5.19
C LEU A 98 -13.30 16.46 -6.21
N LYS A 99 -13.31 16.12 -7.51
CA LYS A 99 -13.01 17.05 -8.61
C LYS A 99 -13.99 18.22 -8.72
N LYS A 100 -15.18 18.13 -8.12
CA LYS A 100 -16.10 19.27 -8.03
C LYS A 100 -15.58 20.37 -7.10
N GLN A 101 -14.74 20.01 -6.13
CA GLN A 101 -14.09 20.95 -5.23
C GLN A 101 -12.78 21.48 -5.83
N ASN A 102 -12.01 20.61 -6.48
CA ASN A 102 -10.79 20.97 -7.20
C ASN A 102 -10.85 20.44 -8.66
N PRO A 103 -11.26 21.27 -9.64
CA PRO A 103 -11.37 20.85 -11.05
C PRO A 103 -10.05 20.42 -11.70
N ASP A 104 -8.90 20.82 -11.14
CA ASP A 104 -7.58 20.43 -11.65
C ASP A 104 -7.14 19.03 -11.18
N LEU A 105 -7.80 18.50 -10.14
CA LEU A 105 -7.51 17.19 -9.57
C LEU A 105 -7.81 16.08 -10.59
N LYS A 106 -6.92 15.09 -10.67
CA LYS A 106 -7.13 13.86 -11.45
C LYS A 106 -7.39 12.68 -10.51
N ALA A 107 -8.44 11.93 -10.78
CA ALA A 107 -8.80 10.73 -10.02
C ALA A 107 -8.62 9.49 -10.90
N LEU A 108 -7.74 8.58 -10.49
CA LEU A 108 -7.49 7.31 -11.16
C LEU A 108 -8.00 6.15 -10.31
N ILE A 109 -8.29 5.01 -10.94
CA ILE A 109 -8.54 3.72 -10.27
C ILE A 109 -7.30 2.85 -10.49
N ALA A 110 -6.81 2.20 -9.42
CA ALA A 110 -5.77 1.20 -9.53
C ALA A 110 -6.38 -0.20 -9.65
N VAL A 111 -5.84 -1.02 -10.56
CA VAL A 111 -6.21 -2.44 -10.71
C VAL A 111 -5.00 -3.31 -10.39
N GLY A 112 -5.17 -4.25 -9.45
CA GLY A 112 -4.13 -5.17 -9.00
C GLY A 112 -3.80 -5.02 -7.52
N GLY A 113 -2.53 -4.76 -7.23
CA GLY A 113 -1.97 -4.73 -5.88
C GLY A 113 -1.62 -6.12 -5.36
N TRP A 114 -0.78 -6.17 -4.33
CA TRP A 114 -0.22 -7.39 -3.75
C TRP A 114 -1.23 -8.55 -3.56
N ASN A 115 -2.40 -8.28 -2.97
CA ASN A 115 -3.37 -9.32 -2.58
C ASN A 115 -4.12 -9.96 -3.76
N GLU A 116 -4.18 -9.31 -4.92
CA GLU A 116 -4.82 -9.86 -6.12
C GLU A 116 -4.00 -11.00 -6.76
N GLY A 117 -2.71 -11.11 -6.42
CA GLY A 117 -1.82 -12.08 -7.04
C GLY A 117 -1.35 -11.66 -8.44
N SER A 118 -0.70 -12.58 -9.15
CA SER A 118 -0.11 -12.31 -10.48
C SER A 118 -0.57 -13.29 -11.56
N GLU A 119 -0.89 -14.53 -11.19
CA GLU A 119 -1.20 -15.60 -12.15
C GLU A 119 -2.35 -15.26 -13.11
N ARG A 120 -3.47 -14.71 -12.62
CA ARG A 120 -4.60 -14.32 -13.48
C ARG A 120 -4.25 -13.18 -14.44
N TYR A 121 -3.42 -12.24 -13.99
CA TYR A 121 -2.92 -11.16 -14.83
C TYR A 121 -2.02 -11.69 -15.95
N SER A 122 -1.15 -12.66 -15.64
CA SER A 122 -0.34 -13.37 -16.65
C SER A 122 -1.22 -14.05 -17.70
N GLN A 123 -2.23 -14.81 -17.26
CA GLN A 123 -3.16 -15.52 -18.17
C GLN A 123 -3.97 -14.58 -19.05
N MET A 124 -4.44 -13.44 -18.50
CA MET A 124 -5.17 -12.43 -19.26
C MET A 124 -4.24 -11.71 -20.24
N ALA A 125 -3.04 -11.33 -19.82
CA ALA A 125 -2.08 -10.61 -20.66
C ALA A 125 -1.55 -11.49 -21.81
N ALA A 126 -1.47 -12.81 -21.64
CA ALA A 126 -0.97 -13.73 -22.67
C ALA A 126 -1.91 -13.90 -23.88
N ASP A 127 -3.20 -13.60 -23.75
CA ASP A 127 -4.21 -13.85 -24.78
C ASP A 127 -4.79 -12.53 -25.31
N PRO A 128 -4.61 -12.19 -26.61
CA PRO A 128 -5.14 -10.97 -27.19
C PRO A 128 -6.66 -10.77 -27.03
N ALA A 129 -7.45 -11.86 -27.04
CA ALA A 129 -8.89 -11.77 -26.86
C ALA A 129 -9.23 -11.40 -25.41
N LYS A 130 -8.53 -12.00 -24.43
CA LYS A 130 -8.72 -11.67 -23.00
C LYS A 130 -8.26 -10.25 -22.69
N ARG A 131 -7.13 -9.80 -23.26
CA ARG A 131 -6.69 -8.41 -23.16
C ARG A 131 -7.74 -7.45 -23.71
N THR A 132 -8.32 -7.77 -24.87
CA THR A 132 -9.40 -6.95 -25.46
C THR A 132 -10.61 -6.86 -24.53
N THR A 133 -11.04 -7.98 -23.94
CA THR A 133 -12.13 -7.99 -22.94
C THR A 133 -11.79 -7.10 -21.74
N PHE A 134 -10.59 -7.22 -21.19
CA PHE A 134 -10.13 -6.41 -20.07
C PHE A 134 -10.12 -4.92 -20.43
N VAL A 135 -9.45 -4.55 -21.52
CA VAL A 135 -9.32 -3.16 -22.00
C VAL A 135 -10.69 -2.50 -22.18
N ASN A 136 -11.63 -3.20 -22.83
CA ASN A 136 -12.98 -2.67 -23.04
C ASN A 136 -13.72 -2.47 -21.71
N SER A 137 -13.64 -3.47 -20.81
CA SER A 137 -14.28 -3.36 -19.50
C SER A 137 -13.71 -2.22 -18.65
N VAL A 138 -12.40 -1.95 -18.75
CA VAL A 138 -11.75 -0.82 -18.09
C VAL A 138 -12.30 0.49 -18.65
N VAL A 139 -12.37 0.67 -19.97
CA VAL A 139 -12.91 1.89 -20.58
C VAL A 139 -14.34 2.15 -20.09
N ASP A 140 -15.20 1.13 -20.11
CA ASP A 140 -16.58 1.25 -19.65
C ASP A 140 -16.64 1.63 -18.16
N PHE A 141 -15.77 1.05 -17.33
CA PHE A 141 -15.67 1.36 -15.91
C PHE A 141 -15.24 2.81 -15.66
N LEU A 142 -14.21 3.28 -16.36
CA LEU A 142 -13.71 4.66 -16.22
C LEU A 142 -14.79 5.68 -16.57
N ILE A 143 -15.53 5.45 -17.66
CA ILE A 143 -16.66 6.29 -18.08
C ILE A 143 -17.78 6.25 -17.03
N THR A 144 -18.16 5.05 -16.59
CA THR A 144 -19.29 4.83 -15.67
C THR A 144 -19.08 5.55 -14.34
N TYR A 145 -17.88 5.48 -13.77
CA TYR A 145 -17.58 6.04 -12.45
C TYR A 145 -16.86 7.39 -12.49
N GLY A 146 -16.58 7.94 -13.68
CA GLY A 146 -16.02 9.28 -13.87
C GLY A 146 -14.55 9.42 -13.51
N PHE A 147 -13.78 8.34 -13.64
CA PHE A 147 -12.32 8.36 -13.44
C PHE A 147 -11.62 9.00 -14.65
N ASP A 148 -10.48 9.64 -14.40
CA ASP A 148 -9.65 10.26 -15.44
C ASP A 148 -8.58 9.31 -15.99
N GLY A 149 -8.50 8.07 -15.49
CA GLY A 149 -7.50 7.11 -15.94
C GLY A 149 -7.39 5.86 -15.08
N LEU A 150 -6.51 4.97 -15.53
CA LEU A 150 -6.14 3.72 -14.87
C LEU A 150 -4.70 3.80 -14.38
N ASP A 151 -4.48 3.30 -13.17
CA ASP A 151 -3.17 2.87 -12.70
C ASP A 151 -3.09 1.33 -12.72
N PHE A 152 -2.18 0.76 -13.50
CA PHE A 152 -2.08 -0.70 -13.64
C PHE A 152 -1.00 -1.25 -12.71
N ASP A 153 -1.42 -1.82 -11.59
CA ASP A 153 -0.58 -2.27 -10.48
C ASP A 153 -0.47 -3.80 -10.45
N TRP A 154 0.03 -4.39 -11.55
CA TRP A 154 0.30 -5.83 -11.60
C TRP A 154 1.61 -6.13 -10.86
N GLU A 155 1.51 -6.83 -9.73
CA GLU A 155 2.65 -7.23 -8.89
C GLU A 155 2.96 -8.74 -8.93
N TYR A 156 3.89 -9.23 -9.75
CA TYR A 156 4.59 -8.55 -10.83
C TYR A 156 4.59 -9.44 -12.08
N PRO A 157 4.64 -8.88 -13.30
CA PRO A 157 4.90 -9.65 -14.52
C PRO A 157 6.09 -10.60 -14.32
N SER A 158 5.96 -11.86 -14.76
CA SER A 158 6.98 -12.91 -14.62
C SER A 158 7.22 -13.45 -13.20
N ASN A 159 6.56 -12.92 -12.17
CA ASN A 159 6.72 -13.33 -10.77
C ASN A 159 5.39 -13.80 -10.18
N ARG A 160 5.43 -14.46 -9.01
CA ARG A 160 4.26 -14.84 -8.20
C ARG A 160 3.20 -15.66 -8.98
N GLY A 161 3.65 -16.60 -9.80
CA GLY A 161 2.79 -17.40 -10.68
C GLY A 161 2.70 -16.88 -12.12
N GLY A 162 3.45 -15.82 -12.46
CA GLY A 162 3.60 -15.34 -13.84
C GLY A 162 4.56 -16.15 -14.71
N SER A 163 4.56 -15.83 -16.01
CA SER A 163 5.39 -16.44 -17.05
C SER A 163 6.48 -15.47 -17.52
N ILE A 164 7.63 -15.98 -17.99
CA ILE A 164 8.70 -15.13 -18.57
C ILE A 164 8.23 -14.30 -19.77
N THR A 165 7.19 -14.75 -20.47
CA THR A 165 6.57 -14.01 -21.58
C THR A 165 5.81 -12.77 -21.11
N ASP A 166 5.52 -12.65 -19.81
CA ASP A 166 4.81 -11.52 -19.24
C ASP A 166 5.54 -10.19 -19.47
N LYS A 167 6.88 -10.21 -19.56
CA LYS A 167 7.67 -9.01 -19.91
C LYS A 167 7.19 -8.36 -21.21
N ILE A 168 6.87 -9.18 -22.21
CA ILE A 168 6.37 -8.73 -23.52
C ILE A 168 4.86 -8.48 -23.45
N ASN A 169 4.12 -9.37 -22.79
CA ASN A 169 2.66 -9.24 -22.68
C ASN A 169 2.24 -7.99 -21.89
N PHE A 170 3.02 -7.58 -20.90
CA PHE A 170 2.84 -6.33 -20.17
C PHE A 170 2.94 -5.12 -21.10
N VAL A 171 3.88 -5.12 -22.04
CA VAL A 171 3.96 -4.08 -23.08
C VAL A 171 2.74 -4.12 -24.01
N HIS A 172 2.28 -5.29 -24.41
CA HIS A 172 1.11 -5.43 -25.27
C HIS A 172 -0.14 -4.83 -24.63
N ILE A 173 -0.44 -5.21 -23.39
CA ILE A 173 -1.62 -4.70 -22.71
C ILE A 173 -1.54 -3.19 -22.45
N LEU A 174 -0.37 -2.66 -22.08
CA LEU A 174 -0.19 -1.21 -21.89
C LEU A 174 -0.42 -0.43 -23.19
N ARG A 175 0.01 -0.96 -24.35
CA ARG A 175 -0.23 -0.32 -25.66
C ARG A 175 -1.71 -0.38 -26.05
N GLU A 176 -2.37 -1.49 -25.80
CA GLU A 176 -3.80 -1.67 -26.08
C GLU A 176 -4.66 -0.75 -25.19
N LEU A 177 -4.36 -0.67 -23.90
CA LEU A 177 -4.96 0.31 -22.98
C LEU A 177 -4.72 1.74 -23.46
N LYS A 178 -3.46 2.10 -23.77
CA LYS A 178 -3.13 3.46 -24.21
C LYS A 178 -3.89 3.84 -25.48
N ALA A 179 -3.99 2.94 -26.44
CA ALA A 179 -4.74 3.17 -27.67
C ALA A 179 -6.24 3.37 -27.41
N ALA A 180 -6.84 2.54 -26.55
CA ALA A 180 -8.24 2.65 -26.16
C ALA A 180 -8.56 3.93 -25.37
N PHE A 181 -7.57 4.50 -24.68
CA PHE A 181 -7.71 5.70 -23.85
C PHE A 181 -7.64 7.02 -24.65
N VAL A 182 -7.01 7.02 -25.83
CA VAL A 182 -6.82 8.23 -26.66
C VAL A 182 -8.13 9.00 -26.92
N PRO A 183 -9.25 8.37 -27.32
CA PRO A 183 -10.50 9.08 -27.63
C PRO A 183 -11.10 9.83 -26.43
N TYR A 184 -10.80 9.37 -25.22
CA TYR A 184 -11.37 9.90 -23.97
C TYR A 184 -10.40 10.84 -23.23
N GLY A 185 -9.13 10.86 -23.64
CA GLY A 185 -8.09 11.59 -22.93
C GLY A 185 -7.76 10.99 -21.56
N PHE A 186 -8.02 9.69 -21.35
CA PHE A 186 -7.71 9.01 -20.10
C PHE A 186 -6.19 8.87 -19.90
N LEU A 187 -5.76 8.99 -18.65
CA LEU A 187 -4.40 8.74 -18.21
C LEU A 187 -4.15 7.24 -18.06
N LEU A 188 -2.96 6.80 -18.43
CA LEU A 188 -2.47 5.45 -18.14
C LEU A 188 -1.18 5.55 -17.33
N THR A 189 -1.21 5.03 -16.11
CA THR A 189 -0.05 4.94 -15.22
C THR A 189 0.14 3.49 -14.79
N ALA A 190 1.29 3.18 -14.18
CA ALA A 190 1.53 1.88 -13.57
C ALA A 190 2.43 2.04 -12.36
N ALA A 191 2.10 1.32 -11.29
CA ALA A 191 3.02 1.05 -10.19
C ALA A 191 4.02 -0.04 -10.61
N VAL A 192 5.30 0.22 -10.38
CA VAL A 192 6.40 -0.65 -10.83
C VAL A 192 7.42 -0.91 -9.72
N SER A 193 8.03 -2.09 -9.77
CA SER A 193 8.99 -2.54 -8.77
C SER A 193 10.25 -1.66 -8.67
N SER A 194 10.82 -1.63 -7.46
CA SER A 194 12.10 -1.01 -7.15
C SER A 194 13.29 -1.98 -7.15
N GLY A 195 13.03 -3.29 -7.13
CA GLY A 195 14.05 -4.33 -7.01
C GLY A 195 14.60 -4.79 -8.35
N LYS A 196 15.94 -4.83 -8.49
CA LYS A 196 16.61 -5.18 -9.76
C LYS A 196 16.09 -6.47 -10.40
N SER A 197 15.99 -7.55 -9.62
CA SER A 197 15.60 -8.86 -10.13
C SER A 197 14.22 -8.82 -10.78
N THR A 198 13.26 -8.16 -10.13
CA THR A 198 11.90 -7.98 -10.65
C THR A 198 11.90 -7.04 -11.85
N ILE A 199 12.63 -5.92 -11.79
CA ILE A 199 12.70 -4.98 -12.91
C ILE A 199 13.18 -5.67 -14.18
N ASP A 200 14.24 -6.47 -14.08
CA ASP A 200 14.84 -7.17 -15.22
C ASP A 200 13.91 -8.23 -15.81
N SER A 201 13.18 -8.96 -14.97
CA SER A 201 12.26 -10.01 -15.41
C SER A 201 10.91 -9.47 -15.91
N ALA A 202 10.47 -8.32 -15.42
CA ALA A 202 9.10 -7.83 -15.63
C ALA A 202 8.98 -6.74 -16.70
N TYR A 203 10.01 -5.91 -16.91
CA TYR A 203 9.84 -4.67 -17.67
C TYR A 203 10.82 -4.49 -18.82
N ASP A 204 10.29 -4.27 -20.02
CA ASP A 204 10.98 -3.57 -21.10
C ASP A 204 10.83 -2.07 -20.84
N ILE A 205 11.81 -1.46 -20.15
CA ILE A 205 11.71 -0.11 -19.62
C ILE A 205 11.41 0.94 -20.72
N PRO A 206 12.10 0.97 -21.87
CA PRO A 206 11.77 1.91 -22.94
C PRO A 206 10.34 1.72 -23.48
N ALA A 207 9.91 0.47 -23.69
CA ALA A 207 8.58 0.20 -24.21
C ALA A 207 7.47 0.57 -23.20
N VAL A 208 7.66 0.22 -21.93
CA VAL A 208 6.77 0.62 -20.81
C VAL A 208 6.70 2.14 -20.72
N ALA A 209 7.85 2.82 -20.67
CA ALA A 209 7.91 4.27 -20.57
C ALA A 209 7.28 4.99 -21.77
N SER A 210 7.29 4.38 -22.96
CA SER A 210 6.63 4.93 -24.14
C SER A 210 5.10 4.91 -24.06
N ALA A 211 4.53 3.88 -23.41
CA ALA A 211 3.08 3.69 -23.31
C ALA A 211 2.45 4.49 -22.15
N LEU A 212 3.16 4.63 -21.03
CA LEU A 212 2.65 5.26 -19.82
C LEU A 212 2.77 6.79 -19.83
N ASP A 213 1.81 7.48 -19.22
CA ASP A 213 1.89 8.92 -18.93
C ASP A 213 2.78 9.18 -17.71
N GLN A 214 2.74 8.28 -16.71
CA GLN A 214 3.52 8.33 -15.48
C GLN A 214 3.95 6.92 -15.06
N ILE A 215 5.13 6.80 -14.46
CA ILE A 215 5.69 5.56 -13.91
C ILE A 215 5.80 5.75 -12.41
N HIS A 216 4.93 5.08 -11.64
CA HIS A 216 4.92 5.17 -10.19
C HIS A 216 5.91 4.15 -9.61
N VAL A 217 7.16 4.56 -9.39
CA VAL A 217 8.19 3.64 -8.89
C VAL A 217 7.98 3.42 -7.38
N MET A 218 7.70 2.19 -6.97
CA MET A 218 7.48 1.80 -5.58
C MET A 218 8.80 1.72 -4.80
N ALA A 219 9.42 2.88 -4.56
CA ALA A 219 10.73 3.01 -3.91
C ALA A 219 10.65 2.90 -2.37
N TYR A 220 10.02 1.81 -1.94
CA TYR A 220 9.83 1.35 -0.56
C TYR A 220 9.79 -0.18 -0.58
N ASP A 221 9.63 -0.82 0.58
CA ASP A 221 9.70 -2.27 0.75
C ASP A 221 11.04 -2.88 0.34
N TYR A 222 12.12 -2.13 0.51
CA TYR A 222 13.47 -2.66 0.29
C TYR A 222 13.84 -3.72 1.33
N HIS A 223 13.41 -3.51 2.57
CA HIS A 223 13.62 -4.43 3.69
C HIS A 223 12.35 -4.58 4.52
N GLY A 224 12.17 -5.75 5.14
CA GLY A 224 10.97 -6.05 5.92
C GLY A 224 11.02 -7.41 6.61
N ALA A 225 9.99 -7.74 7.37
CA ALA A 225 9.95 -8.93 8.22
C ALA A 225 9.92 -10.28 7.48
N TRP A 226 9.97 -10.28 6.14
CA TRP A 226 10.31 -11.46 5.34
C TRP A 226 11.81 -11.82 5.41
N GLU A 227 12.63 -10.90 5.89
CA GLU A 227 14.05 -11.11 6.21
C GLU A 227 14.23 -11.44 7.70
N THR A 228 15.40 -11.97 8.05
CA THR A 228 15.78 -12.26 9.45
C THR A 228 16.63 -11.18 10.09
N LEU A 229 16.96 -10.12 9.35
CA LEU A 229 17.78 -9.01 9.80
C LEU A 229 17.00 -7.70 9.67
N THR A 230 17.16 -6.78 10.61
CA THR A 230 16.55 -5.45 10.52
C THR A 230 17.09 -4.66 9.32
N GLY A 231 16.22 -4.02 8.56
CA GLY A 231 16.58 -3.11 7.49
C GLY A 231 15.56 -1.99 7.33
N LEU A 232 15.97 -0.88 6.73
CA LEU A 232 15.08 0.27 6.52
C LEU A 232 14.09 -0.01 5.40
N ASN A 233 12.83 0.40 5.59
CA ASN A 233 11.80 0.30 4.55
C ASN A 233 12.22 0.98 3.23
N ALA A 234 12.77 2.20 3.34
CA ALA A 234 13.11 3.03 2.19
C ALA A 234 14.38 3.88 2.42
N PRO A 235 15.58 3.30 2.45
CA PRO A 235 16.81 4.10 2.51
C PRO A 235 17.01 4.90 1.22
N LEU A 236 17.44 6.17 1.33
CA LEU A 236 17.74 6.99 0.15
C LEU A 236 19.01 6.52 -0.57
N TYR A 237 20.07 6.22 0.19
CA TYR A 237 21.33 5.68 -0.30
C TYR A 237 21.71 4.45 0.52
N ALA A 238 22.56 3.58 -0.02
CA ALA A 238 23.22 2.53 0.75
C ALA A 238 24.33 3.11 1.65
N ASN A 239 24.64 2.40 2.74
CA ASN A 239 25.82 2.62 3.56
C ASN A 239 26.89 1.55 3.23
N PRO A 240 27.93 1.88 2.45
CA PRO A 240 28.94 0.90 2.02
C PRO A 240 29.87 0.41 3.14
N THR A 241 29.79 1.00 4.34
CA THR A 241 30.53 0.54 5.53
C THR A 241 29.78 -0.57 6.30
N ILE A 242 28.47 -0.71 6.06
CA ILE A 242 27.60 -1.69 6.71
C ILE A 242 27.15 -2.75 5.70
N GLU A 243 26.85 -2.34 4.47
CA GLU A 243 26.27 -3.19 3.43
C GLU A 243 27.30 -3.71 2.44
N SER A 244 26.98 -4.86 1.84
CA SER A 244 27.74 -5.46 0.76
C SER A 244 26.81 -6.22 -0.20
N GLY A 245 27.33 -6.62 -1.35
CA GLY A 245 26.61 -7.45 -2.31
C GLY A 245 25.33 -6.77 -2.84
N SER A 246 24.23 -7.54 -2.93
CA SER A 246 22.95 -7.06 -3.44
C SER A 246 22.29 -5.99 -2.58
N ASN A 247 22.62 -5.90 -1.29
CA ASN A 247 22.02 -4.90 -0.39
C ASN A 247 22.40 -3.48 -0.82
N LEU A 248 23.59 -3.28 -1.42
CA LEU A 248 24.01 -1.99 -1.98
C LEU A 248 23.07 -1.47 -3.09
N LEU A 249 22.20 -2.32 -3.65
CA LEU A 249 21.23 -1.97 -4.69
C LEU A 249 19.85 -1.62 -4.11
N LEU A 250 19.57 -1.97 -2.84
CA LEU A 250 18.26 -1.85 -2.21
C LEU A 250 18.04 -0.46 -1.60
N ASN A 251 18.11 0.58 -2.45
CA ASN A 251 17.88 1.97 -2.06
C ASN A 251 17.29 2.81 -3.19
N VAL A 252 16.63 3.90 -2.80
CA VAL A 252 15.92 4.82 -3.71
C VAL A 252 16.84 5.34 -4.82
N ASN A 253 18.04 5.79 -4.46
CA ASN A 253 18.97 6.37 -5.42
C ASN A 253 19.37 5.36 -6.51
N TRP A 254 19.73 4.14 -6.12
CA TRP A 254 20.09 3.10 -7.07
C TRP A 254 18.92 2.77 -8.00
N THR A 255 17.72 2.53 -7.46
CA THR A 255 16.52 2.20 -8.23
C THR A 255 16.21 3.29 -9.27
N VAL A 256 16.17 4.57 -8.85
CA VAL A 256 15.86 5.68 -9.76
C VAL A 256 16.89 5.77 -10.89
N ASN A 257 18.18 5.68 -10.58
CA ASN A 257 19.23 5.70 -11.59
C ASN A 257 19.15 4.47 -12.51
N TYR A 258 18.75 3.31 -12.01
CA TYR A 258 18.55 2.12 -12.81
C TYR A 258 17.44 2.30 -13.84
N TRP A 259 16.27 2.81 -13.44
CA TRP A 259 15.18 3.12 -14.36
C TRP A 259 15.60 4.16 -15.42
N ILE A 260 16.28 5.23 -15.02
CA ILE A 260 16.73 6.29 -15.94
C ILE A 260 17.76 5.74 -16.94
N SER A 261 18.80 5.06 -16.46
CA SER A 261 19.88 4.55 -17.31
C SER A 261 19.42 3.45 -18.28
N ASN A 262 18.31 2.78 -17.99
CA ASN A 262 17.68 1.81 -18.87
C ASN A 262 16.54 2.39 -19.74
N GLY A 263 16.40 3.72 -19.80
CA GLY A 263 15.62 4.40 -20.82
C GLY A 263 14.29 5.00 -20.37
N ALA A 264 13.98 5.02 -19.07
CA ALA A 264 12.83 5.76 -18.57
C ALA A 264 13.15 7.27 -18.56
N PRO A 265 12.34 8.13 -19.20
CA PRO A 265 12.51 9.58 -19.09
C PRO A 265 12.31 10.02 -17.63
N PRO A 266 13.25 10.78 -17.02
CA PRO A 266 13.12 11.24 -15.64
C PRO A 266 11.79 11.95 -15.37
N SER A 267 11.31 12.76 -16.33
CA SER A 267 10.04 13.48 -16.23
C SER A 267 8.78 12.61 -16.16
N LYS A 268 8.87 11.31 -16.50
CA LYS A 268 7.78 10.34 -16.34
C LYS A 268 7.86 9.56 -15.03
N ILE A 269 9.02 9.52 -14.38
CA ILE A 269 9.20 8.82 -13.10
C ILE A 269 8.58 9.65 -11.99
N ILE A 270 7.68 9.04 -11.23
CA ILE A 270 7.10 9.57 -10.00
C ILE A 270 7.67 8.75 -8.84
N LEU A 271 8.40 9.40 -7.94
CA LEU A 271 9.10 8.73 -6.86
C LEU A 271 8.12 8.33 -5.75
N GLY A 272 7.88 7.03 -5.58
CA GLY A 272 7.06 6.49 -4.49
C GLY A 272 7.73 6.63 -3.13
N MET A 273 6.97 7.08 -2.13
CA MET A 273 7.38 7.24 -0.75
C MET A 273 6.36 6.59 0.19
N GLY A 274 6.79 5.58 0.94
CA GLY A 274 5.94 4.90 1.90
C GLY A 274 5.70 5.77 3.15
N LEU A 275 4.44 6.06 3.48
CA LEU A 275 4.02 6.74 4.71
C LEU A 275 3.75 5.73 5.84
N TYR A 276 4.58 4.70 5.91
CA TYR A 276 4.54 3.60 6.85
C TYR A 276 5.97 3.10 7.12
N GLY A 277 6.15 2.34 8.19
CA GLY A 277 7.41 1.69 8.52
C GLY A 277 7.30 0.17 8.43
N ARG A 278 8.44 -0.48 8.16
CA ARG A 278 8.61 -1.93 8.26
C ARG A 278 9.35 -2.22 9.56
N GLY A 279 8.82 -3.14 10.37
CA GLY A 279 9.31 -3.37 11.72
C GLY A 279 9.52 -4.82 12.08
N PHE A 280 10.36 -5.02 13.07
CA PHE A 280 10.88 -6.32 13.51
C PHE A 280 10.85 -6.41 15.05
N THR A 281 10.80 -7.64 15.54
CA THR A 281 11.10 -8.00 16.92
C THR A 281 12.52 -8.57 16.98
N LEU A 282 13.44 -7.82 17.59
CA LEU A 282 14.84 -8.17 17.81
C LEU A 282 14.95 -9.44 18.67
N ALA A 283 15.89 -10.32 18.32
CA ALA A 283 16.24 -11.45 19.17
C ALA A 283 16.94 -11.02 20.47
N SER A 284 17.65 -9.88 20.43
CA SER A 284 18.32 -9.27 21.59
C SER A 284 18.14 -7.76 21.56
N SER A 285 17.63 -7.17 22.65
CA SER A 285 17.44 -5.71 22.77
C SER A 285 18.75 -4.91 22.76
N THR A 286 19.88 -5.56 23.04
CA THR A 286 21.22 -4.96 22.99
C THR A 286 21.79 -4.88 21.57
N GLN A 287 21.22 -5.63 20.62
CA GLN A 287 21.56 -5.59 19.20
C GLN A 287 20.40 -4.93 18.45
N ASN A 288 20.44 -3.60 18.35
CA ASN A 288 19.35 -2.77 17.83
C ASN A 288 19.77 -1.88 16.65
N GLY A 289 20.95 -2.13 16.08
CA GLY A 289 21.46 -1.43 14.90
C GLY A 289 20.87 -1.95 13.59
N PHE A 290 21.38 -1.44 12.47
CA PHE A 290 21.10 -2.01 11.15
C PHE A 290 21.62 -3.45 11.07
N TYR A 291 20.90 -4.29 10.32
CA TYR A 291 21.17 -5.71 10.13
C TYR A 291 21.32 -6.51 11.44
N ALA A 292 20.64 -6.08 12.51
CA ALA A 292 20.54 -6.86 13.74
C ALA A 292 19.61 -8.06 13.53
N TYR A 293 19.90 -9.18 14.21
CA TYR A 293 19.10 -10.40 14.08
C TYR A 293 17.70 -10.23 14.71
N ALA A 294 16.68 -10.37 13.89
CA ALA A 294 15.28 -10.09 14.21
C ALA A 294 14.34 -10.95 13.34
N PRO A 295 14.16 -12.25 13.67
CA PRO A 295 13.47 -13.20 12.82
C PRO A 295 11.94 -13.11 12.87
N GLN A 296 11.39 -12.11 13.58
CA GLN A 296 9.95 -11.98 13.81
C GLN A 296 9.49 -10.57 13.46
N PRO A 297 8.26 -10.41 12.93
CA PRO A 297 7.72 -9.09 12.67
C PRO A 297 7.49 -8.31 13.97
N ILE A 298 7.48 -6.97 13.87
CA ILE A 298 6.91 -6.12 14.91
C ILE A 298 5.43 -6.48 15.10
N GLN A 299 4.91 -6.42 16.33
CA GLN A 299 3.49 -6.72 16.55
C GLN A 299 2.59 -5.69 15.84
N ALA A 300 1.43 -6.17 15.41
CA ALA A 300 0.44 -5.36 14.72
C ALA A 300 0.09 -4.06 15.46
N GLY A 301 -0.06 -2.98 14.69
CA GLY A 301 -0.53 -1.68 15.19
C GLY A 301 -2.03 -1.69 15.52
N PRO A 302 -2.53 -0.70 16.29
CA PRO A 302 -3.92 -0.64 16.70
C PRO A 302 -4.91 -0.39 15.54
N TYR A 303 -4.45 0.20 14.45
CA TYR A 303 -5.25 0.65 13.31
C TYR A 303 -5.04 -0.21 12.08
N THR A 304 -3.79 -0.41 11.66
CA THR A 304 -3.44 -1.26 10.50
C THR A 304 -3.72 -2.73 10.78
N ARG A 305 -3.54 -3.15 12.04
CA ARG A 305 -3.79 -4.52 12.52
C ARG A 305 -3.03 -5.60 11.74
N GLU A 306 -1.89 -5.24 11.17
CA GLU A 306 -1.01 -6.12 10.43
C GLU A 306 0.37 -6.17 11.09
N SER A 307 0.85 -7.38 11.39
CA SER A 307 2.20 -7.55 11.96
C SER A 307 3.25 -7.22 10.91
N GLY A 308 4.34 -6.57 11.32
CA GLY A 308 5.46 -6.22 10.44
C GLY A 308 5.40 -4.82 9.84
N THR A 309 4.28 -4.10 9.99
CA THR A 309 4.11 -2.75 9.45
C THR A 309 3.32 -1.87 10.40
N TRP A 310 3.64 -0.57 10.46
CA TRP A 310 2.83 0.47 11.10
C TRP A 310 2.69 1.67 10.17
N GLY A 311 1.49 2.24 10.08
CA GLY A 311 1.31 3.55 9.43
C GLY A 311 2.01 4.66 10.21
N TYR A 312 2.39 5.76 9.55
CA TYR A 312 3.02 6.88 10.24
C TYR A 312 2.14 7.45 11.37
N ASN A 313 0.82 7.47 11.21
CA ASN A 313 -0.13 7.79 12.27
C ASN A 313 0.07 6.91 13.52
N GLU A 314 0.28 5.61 13.37
CA GLU A 314 0.55 4.71 14.49
C GLU A 314 1.93 4.94 15.09
N ILE A 315 2.94 5.17 14.24
CA ILE A 315 4.33 5.43 14.65
C ILE A 315 4.40 6.69 15.51
N CYS A 316 3.85 7.80 15.01
CA CYS A 316 3.95 9.08 15.69
C CYS A 316 3.13 9.11 16.99
N GLU A 317 1.94 8.49 17.01
CA GLU A 317 1.15 8.36 18.24
C GLU A 317 1.88 7.51 19.27
N ARG A 318 2.55 6.42 18.84
CA ARG A 318 3.34 5.56 19.73
C ARG A 318 4.48 6.33 20.38
N PHE A 319 5.24 7.10 19.60
CA PHE A 319 6.38 7.86 20.12
C PHE A 319 5.93 9.03 20.99
N LYS A 320 4.78 9.65 20.68
CA LYS A 320 4.18 10.70 21.51
C LYS A 320 3.68 10.16 22.85
N ALA A 321 3.05 8.98 22.85
CA ALA A 321 2.57 8.32 24.06
C ALA A 321 3.72 7.78 24.92
N ASP A 322 4.83 7.40 24.29
CA ASP A 322 5.99 6.80 24.95
C ASP A 322 7.30 7.43 24.45
N PRO A 323 7.80 8.48 25.14
CA PRO A 323 9.01 9.18 24.72
C PRO A 323 10.31 8.38 24.97
N SER A 324 10.23 7.14 25.45
CA SER A 324 11.41 6.28 25.67
C SER A 324 11.91 5.58 24.39
N TRP A 325 11.20 5.71 23.28
CA TRP A 325 11.69 5.26 21.98
C TRP A 325 12.93 6.05 21.57
N THR A 326 13.98 5.33 21.15
CA THR A 326 15.20 5.95 20.64
C THR A 326 15.13 6.00 19.13
N VAL A 327 15.19 7.21 18.56
CA VAL A 327 15.28 7.43 17.11
C VAL A 327 16.74 7.55 16.72
N VAL A 328 17.16 6.77 15.73
CA VAL A 328 18.52 6.76 15.20
C VAL A 328 18.49 7.16 13.73
N ARG A 329 19.46 7.98 13.32
CA ARG A 329 19.64 8.40 11.94
C ARG A 329 21.07 8.15 11.51
N ASP A 330 21.19 7.61 10.31
CA ASP A 330 22.47 7.41 9.65
C ASP A 330 22.67 8.45 8.53
N PRO A 331 23.87 9.04 8.40
CA PRO A 331 24.12 10.08 7.41
C PRO A 331 24.12 9.58 5.97
N TYR A 332 24.28 8.28 5.70
CA TYR A 332 24.15 7.68 4.37
C TYR A 332 22.69 7.38 4.06
N TYR A 333 21.99 6.65 4.93
CA TYR A 333 20.63 6.19 4.63
C TYR A 333 19.60 7.32 4.45
N LYS A 334 19.81 8.47 5.10
CA LYS A 334 18.87 9.62 5.11
C LYS A 334 17.43 9.28 5.52
N ALA A 335 17.23 8.15 6.21
CA ALA A 335 15.97 7.75 6.81
C ALA A 335 16.20 7.27 8.24
N PRO A 336 15.24 7.49 9.16
CA PRO A 336 15.35 7.03 10.54
C PRO A 336 14.97 5.56 10.70
N TYR A 337 15.50 4.94 11.75
CA TYR A 337 14.79 3.88 12.45
C TYR A 337 14.56 4.30 13.90
N ALA A 338 13.64 3.62 14.57
CA ALA A 338 13.44 3.74 16.00
C ALA A 338 13.41 2.38 16.68
N TYR A 339 13.82 2.33 17.93
CA TYR A 339 13.75 1.11 18.72
C TYR A 339 13.37 1.38 20.18
N LYS A 340 12.77 0.37 20.80
CA LYS A 340 12.51 0.31 22.24
C LYS A 340 12.46 -1.16 22.67
N SER A 341 13.22 -1.52 23.69
CA SER A 341 13.37 -2.91 24.12
C SER A 341 13.78 -3.79 22.94
N ASN A 342 12.96 -4.78 22.56
CA ASN A 342 13.18 -5.63 21.41
C ASN A 342 12.35 -5.22 20.19
N GLN A 343 11.71 -4.06 20.18
CA GLN A 343 10.94 -3.57 19.04
C GLN A 343 11.80 -2.62 18.22
N TRP A 344 11.79 -2.81 16.90
CA TRP A 344 12.58 -2.03 15.95
C TRP A 344 11.70 -1.68 14.74
N ILE A 345 11.75 -0.44 14.26
CA ILE A 345 11.01 -0.04 13.06
C ILE A 345 11.79 0.96 12.22
N GLY A 346 11.95 0.65 10.93
CA GLY A 346 12.51 1.54 9.92
C GLY A 346 11.39 2.24 9.17
N TYR A 347 11.41 3.57 9.13
CA TYR A 347 10.28 4.36 8.65
C TYR A 347 10.75 5.67 8.03
N ASP A 348 9.80 6.45 7.50
CA ASP A 348 10.04 7.80 7.01
C ASP A 348 9.32 8.84 7.88
N ASP A 349 9.96 10.00 8.05
CA ASP A 349 9.36 11.17 8.70
C ASP A 349 9.55 12.44 7.87
N GLN A 350 9.12 13.58 8.41
CA GLN A 350 9.21 14.87 7.71
C GLN A 350 10.63 15.16 7.20
N GLN A 351 11.67 14.81 7.97
CA GLN A 351 13.04 15.09 7.57
C GLN A 351 13.47 14.20 6.40
N SER A 352 13.24 12.89 6.48
CA SER A 352 13.64 11.98 5.40
C SER A 352 12.83 12.21 4.12
N LEU A 353 11.53 12.51 4.24
CA LEU A 353 10.67 12.80 3.10
C LEU A 353 10.97 14.13 2.44
N ARG A 354 11.36 15.16 3.21
CA ARG A 354 11.90 16.41 2.64
C ARG A 354 13.14 16.13 1.77
N LEU A 355 14.10 15.37 2.31
CA LEU A 355 15.33 15.03 1.59
C LEU A 355 15.04 14.21 0.32
N LYS A 356 14.08 13.28 0.36
CA LYS A 356 13.68 12.50 -0.81
C LYS A 356 12.93 13.34 -1.85
N ALA A 357 12.12 14.30 -1.42
CA ALA A 357 11.48 15.26 -2.32
C ALA A 357 12.50 16.17 -3.00
N GLU A 358 13.46 16.73 -2.25
CA GLU A 358 14.59 17.48 -2.79
C GLU A 358 15.43 16.64 -3.77
N TYR A 359 15.67 15.37 -3.43
CA TYR A 359 16.32 14.42 -4.34
C TYR A 359 15.53 14.25 -5.64
N ALA A 360 14.21 14.04 -5.58
CA ALA A 360 13.36 13.95 -6.77
C ALA A 360 13.44 15.21 -7.66
N MET A 361 13.51 16.39 -7.04
CA MET A 361 13.72 17.64 -7.76
C MET A 361 15.10 17.69 -8.43
N SER A 362 16.14 17.32 -7.71
CA SER A 362 17.53 17.33 -8.21
C SER A 362 17.74 16.38 -9.40
N MET A 363 17.03 15.25 -9.40
CA MET A 363 17.03 14.27 -10.48
C MET A 363 16.06 14.63 -11.63
N ASN A 364 15.40 15.79 -11.55
CA ASN A 364 14.38 16.27 -12.49
C ASN A 364 13.26 15.24 -12.74
N LEU A 365 12.83 14.55 -11.68
CA LEU A 365 11.73 13.58 -11.75
C LEU A 365 10.40 14.29 -12.05
N GLY A 366 9.40 13.53 -12.50
CA GLY A 366 8.05 14.04 -12.78
C GLY A 366 7.29 14.49 -11.52
N GLY A 367 7.69 13.99 -10.35
CA GLY A 367 7.09 14.31 -9.06
C GLY A 367 7.31 13.21 -8.03
N SER A 368 6.43 13.18 -7.03
CA SER A 368 6.42 12.18 -5.96
C SER A 368 5.05 11.53 -5.82
N MET A 369 5.06 10.30 -5.33
CA MET A 369 3.90 9.48 -5.04
C MET A 369 3.95 9.03 -3.58
N VAL A 370 2.80 8.89 -2.92
CA VAL A 370 2.74 8.33 -1.56
C VAL A 370 1.87 7.09 -1.49
N TRP A 371 2.39 6.10 -0.76
CA TRP A 371 1.66 4.94 -0.27
C TRP A 371 1.63 4.96 1.26
N SER A 372 0.54 5.33 1.92
CA SER A 372 -0.73 5.81 1.35
C SER A 372 -1.26 6.99 2.16
N ILE A 373 -2.23 7.71 1.61
CA ILE A 373 -2.77 8.95 2.21
C ILE A 373 -3.33 8.73 3.61
N GLU A 374 -3.93 7.56 3.85
CA GLU A 374 -4.56 7.21 5.12
C GLU A 374 -3.57 6.75 6.21
N THR A 375 -2.28 6.60 5.91
CA THR A 375 -1.25 6.26 6.91
C THR A 375 -0.44 7.47 7.36
N ASP A 376 -0.61 8.64 6.75
CA ASP A 376 -0.11 9.91 7.30
C ASP A 376 -0.86 10.28 8.60
N ASP A 377 -0.37 11.27 9.35
CA ASP A 377 -1.12 11.92 10.44
C ASP A 377 -2.25 12.81 9.86
N PHE A 378 -3.21 12.19 9.19
CA PHE A 378 -4.31 12.86 8.49
C PHE A 378 -5.28 13.59 9.43
N ARG A 379 -5.19 13.34 10.74
CA ARG A 379 -5.97 14.04 11.78
C ARG A 379 -5.16 15.14 12.48
N GLY A 380 -3.85 15.19 12.28
CA GLY A 380 -2.96 16.12 12.97
C GLY A 380 -2.82 15.83 14.47
N LEU A 381 -2.97 14.59 14.91
CA LEU A 381 -2.93 14.21 16.34
C LEU A 381 -1.52 14.30 16.93
N CYS A 382 -0.49 14.08 16.12
CA CYS A 382 0.90 14.13 16.54
C CYS A 382 1.45 15.55 16.40
N HIS A 383 1.17 16.21 15.27
CA HIS A 383 1.83 17.45 14.86
C HIS A 383 0.94 18.70 14.85
N ASN A 384 -0.35 18.57 15.20
CA ASN A 384 -1.38 19.63 15.08
C ASN A 384 -1.57 20.13 13.64
N VAL A 385 -1.09 19.38 12.65
CA VAL A 385 -1.21 19.68 11.22
C VAL A 385 -1.63 18.37 10.52
N PRO A 386 -2.84 18.30 9.95
CA PRO A 386 -3.26 17.17 9.13
C PRO A 386 -2.32 16.95 7.93
N PHE A 387 -2.07 15.68 7.58
CA PHE A 387 -1.29 15.30 6.39
C PHE A 387 0.12 15.89 6.37
N ILE A 388 0.77 15.97 7.52
CA ILE A 388 2.04 16.68 7.67
C ILE A 388 3.13 16.10 6.76
N LEU A 389 3.16 14.79 6.51
CA LEU A 389 4.17 14.19 5.65
C LEU A 389 3.93 14.55 4.19
N ILE A 390 2.69 14.44 3.71
CA ILE A 390 2.34 14.80 2.32
C ILE A 390 2.55 16.30 2.07
N LYS A 391 2.18 17.14 3.04
CA LYS A 391 2.46 18.60 2.98
C LYS A 391 3.97 18.85 2.88
N THR A 392 4.76 18.17 3.70
CA THR A 392 6.22 18.29 3.66
C THR A 392 6.79 17.95 2.28
N ILE A 393 6.34 16.85 1.67
CA ILE A 393 6.76 16.44 0.31
C ILE A 393 6.37 17.51 -0.72
N THR A 394 5.09 17.91 -0.69
CA THR A 394 4.52 18.85 -1.66
C THR A 394 5.21 20.21 -1.60
N GLU A 395 5.42 20.73 -0.39
CA GLU A 395 6.07 22.03 -0.17
C GLU A 395 7.54 22.02 -0.59
N SER A 396 8.22 20.88 -0.41
CA SER A 396 9.61 20.73 -0.84
C SER A 396 9.75 20.71 -2.37
N MET A 397 8.75 20.20 -3.10
CA MET A 397 8.76 20.18 -4.56
C MET A 397 8.23 21.47 -5.21
N ASN A 398 7.16 22.05 -4.64
CA ASN A 398 6.32 23.05 -5.29
C ASN A 398 6.23 24.38 -4.53
N GLY A 399 6.90 24.50 -3.39
CA GLY A 399 6.74 25.63 -2.47
C GLY A 399 5.45 25.54 -1.65
N PRO A 400 5.19 26.54 -0.76
CA PRO A 400 4.09 26.50 0.19
C PRO A 400 2.72 26.22 -0.45
N ILE A 401 1.91 25.38 0.19
CA ILE A 401 0.53 25.14 -0.25
C ILE A 401 -0.30 26.39 0.06
N VAL A 402 -0.53 27.22 -0.95
CA VAL A 402 -1.43 28.36 -0.86
C VAL A 402 -2.86 27.85 -0.92
N ILE A 403 -3.49 27.69 0.24
CA ILE A 403 -4.95 27.49 0.30
C ILE A 403 -5.58 28.80 -0.15
N GLN A 404 -6.15 28.84 -1.35
CA GLN A 404 -7.02 29.95 -1.73
C GLN A 404 -8.22 29.92 -0.80
N SER A 405 -8.19 30.76 0.24
CA SER A 405 -9.34 30.99 1.09
C SER A 405 -10.40 31.64 0.21
N THR A 406 -11.40 30.87 -0.22
CA THR A 406 -12.64 31.43 -0.77
C THR A 406 -13.40 32.06 0.38
N THR A 407 -12.98 33.26 0.78
CA THR A 407 -13.86 34.16 1.51
C THR A 407 -14.97 34.57 0.55
N SER A 408 -16.03 33.78 0.50
CA SER A 408 -17.31 34.20 -0.04
C SER A 408 -17.77 35.40 0.78
N SER A 409 -17.57 36.60 0.25
CA SER A 409 -18.16 37.82 0.76
C SER A 409 -19.67 37.72 0.55
N THR A 410 -20.38 37.19 1.55
CA THR A 410 -21.81 37.41 1.67
C THR A 410 -22.02 38.89 1.96
N SER A 411 -22.40 39.63 0.92
CA SER A 411 -23.03 40.93 1.08
C SER A 411 -24.26 40.76 1.97
N ALA A 412 -24.23 41.40 3.13
CA ALA A 412 -25.36 41.42 4.05
C ALA A 412 -26.57 42.07 3.37
N PRO A 413 -27.79 41.48 3.47
CA PRO A 413 -28.99 42.18 3.08
C PRO A 413 -29.24 43.34 4.06
N VAL A 414 -29.36 44.54 3.50
CA VAL A 414 -29.85 45.72 4.20
C VAL A 414 -31.34 45.51 4.49
N THR A 415 -31.70 45.32 5.75
CA THR A 415 -33.10 45.38 6.19
C THR A 415 -33.29 46.53 7.15
N THR A 416 -34.14 47.47 6.71
CA THR A 416 -34.60 48.68 7.38
C THR A 416 -35.33 48.39 8.69
N LYS A 417 -35.06 49.26 9.66
CA LYS A 417 -35.57 49.29 11.03
C LYS A 417 -37.08 49.63 11.08
N ALA A 418 -37.84 48.93 11.92
CA ALA A 418 -39.06 49.46 12.53
C ALA A 418 -39.10 49.05 14.01
N THR A 419 -39.47 50.02 14.83
CA THR A 419 -39.33 50.13 16.30
C THR A 419 -40.57 49.64 17.04
N THR A 420 -40.41 49.30 18.33
CA THR A 420 -41.35 49.34 19.50
C THR A 420 -41.56 47.99 20.19
N THR A 421 -41.66 47.79 21.52
CA THR A 421 -41.34 48.55 22.77
C THR A 421 -41.51 47.54 23.94
N ALA A 422 -40.67 47.63 25.00
CA ALA A 422 -40.85 47.14 26.40
C ALA A 422 -40.98 45.61 26.67
N SER A 423 -40.59 45.01 27.80
CA SER A 423 -39.63 45.23 28.91
C SER A 423 -39.69 43.95 29.81
N PRO A 424 -38.86 43.78 30.87
CA PRO A 424 -38.18 42.52 31.19
C PRO A 424 -38.85 41.66 32.26
N VAL A 425 -38.52 40.35 32.31
CA VAL A 425 -38.67 39.54 33.53
C VAL A 425 -37.45 38.64 33.74
N THR A 426 -36.82 38.84 34.89
CA THR A 426 -35.75 38.04 35.48
C THR A 426 -36.37 36.98 36.39
N THR A 427 -35.85 35.75 36.42
CA THR A 427 -35.84 34.92 37.64
C THR A 427 -34.83 33.77 37.52
N LYS A 428 -34.11 33.54 38.62
CA LYS A 428 -33.01 32.60 38.82
C LYS A 428 -33.51 31.41 39.66
N ALA A 429 -32.93 30.24 39.39
CA ALA A 429 -32.80 28.97 40.16
C ALA A 429 -33.58 28.74 41.48
N THR A 430 -33.99 27.48 41.74
CA THR A 430 -33.54 26.60 42.87
C THR A 430 -34.16 25.18 42.80
N THR A 431 -33.44 24.25 43.41
CA THR A 431 -33.44 22.77 43.56
C THR A 431 -34.65 22.07 44.19
N THR A 432 -34.81 20.76 43.92
CA THR A 432 -35.35 19.74 44.87
C THR A 432 -34.75 18.34 44.61
N ALA A 433 -34.75 17.48 45.64
CA ALA A 433 -33.84 16.37 45.91
C ALA A 433 -34.41 14.91 45.78
N ALA A 434 -33.48 13.95 45.60
CA ALA A 434 -33.32 12.53 46.08
C ALA A 434 -34.52 11.52 46.13
N PRO A 435 -34.31 10.17 46.02
CA PRO A 435 -33.63 9.37 47.07
C PRO A 435 -32.78 8.15 46.63
N VAL A 436 -32.19 7.53 47.65
CA VAL A 436 -31.08 6.57 47.78
C VAL A 436 -31.55 5.10 47.83
N THR A 437 -30.76 4.14 47.34
CA THR A 437 -30.62 2.78 47.95
C THR A 437 -29.20 2.20 47.76
N ASN A 438 -28.67 1.62 48.85
CA ASN A 438 -27.31 1.10 49.08
C ASN A 438 -26.95 -0.22 48.36
N PRO A 439 -25.64 -0.56 48.29
CA PRO A 439 -25.18 -1.96 48.32
C PRO A 439 -24.30 -2.28 49.57
N PRO A 440 -24.36 -3.51 50.13
CA PRO A 440 -23.43 -3.93 51.19
C PRO A 440 -22.30 -4.88 50.72
N THR A 441 -21.08 -4.41 50.98
CA THR A 441 -19.83 -5.00 51.55
C THR A 441 -19.49 -6.52 51.57
N ALA A 442 -18.28 -6.82 51.05
CA ALA A 442 -17.15 -7.75 51.39
C ALA A 442 -17.30 -8.92 52.39
N ALA A 443 -16.55 -10.04 52.42
CA ALA A 443 -15.25 -10.57 51.89
C ALA A 443 -15.24 -12.12 52.15
N PRO A 444 -14.12 -12.92 52.24
CA PRO A 444 -12.72 -12.84 51.79
C PRO A 444 -12.16 -14.17 51.17
N THR A 445 -10.82 -14.23 50.94
CA THR A 445 -9.90 -15.43 50.99
C THR A 445 -9.94 -16.45 49.82
N VAL A 446 -8.89 -17.13 49.31
CA VAL A 446 -7.51 -17.51 49.68
C VAL A 446 -6.69 -17.74 48.37
N ALA A 447 -5.38 -17.47 48.39
CA ALA A 447 -4.41 -17.96 47.40
C ALA A 447 -3.76 -19.29 47.84
N PRO A 448 -3.32 -20.17 46.93
CA PRO A 448 -2.27 -21.13 47.24
C PRO A 448 -0.99 -20.87 46.44
N ALA A 449 0.12 -21.23 47.08
CA ALA A 449 1.50 -21.20 46.61
C ALA A 449 2.03 -22.59 46.22
N ALA A 450 3.19 -22.59 45.56
CA ALA A 450 4.17 -23.68 45.35
C ALA A 450 3.76 -24.76 44.30
N THR A 451 4.64 -25.38 43.51
CA THR A 451 6.06 -25.74 43.72
C THR A 451 6.71 -26.10 42.36
N THR A 452 8.04 -25.95 42.28
CA THR A 452 8.95 -26.47 41.25
C THR A 452 9.11 -27.99 41.27
N THR A 453 9.10 -28.67 40.10
CA THR A 453 9.91 -29.87 39.86
C THR A 453 10.18 -30.15 38.37
N LEU A 454 11.37 -30.69 38.10
CA LEU A 454 12.01 -31.07 36.83
C LEU A 454 11.54 -32.43 36.28
N CYS A 455 12.00 -32.71 35.03
CA CYS A 455 11.97 -33.95 34.22
C CYS A 455 10.71 -34.12 33.36
N GLY A 456 10.75 -34.42 32.06
CA GLY A 456 11.61 -35.34 31.29
C GLY A 456 10.69 -36.40 30.63
N PRO A 457 10.94 -36.87 29.40
CA PRO A 457 9.90 -37.15 28.40
C PRO A 457 9.41 -38.62 28.35
N GLN A 458 8.17 -38.87 27.90
CA GLN A 458 7.83 -39.87 26.86
C GLN A 458 6.31 -40.01 26.58
N ASN A 459 5.99 -39.88 25.29
CA ASN A 459 4.99 -40.53 24.41
C ASN A 459 3.61 -41.05 24.85
N PRO A 460 2.65 -41.09 23.88
CA PRO A 460 1.23 -40.90 24.13
C PRO A 460 0.42 -42.20 24.03
N THR A 461 -0.74 -42.21 24.69
CA THR A 461 -1.79 -43.19 24.43
C THR A 461 -3.10 -42.47 24.14
N THR A 462 -3.56 -42.70 22.91
CA THR A 462 -4.85 -42.33 22.32
C THR A 462 -6.04 -42.80 23.14
N THR A 463 -7.06 -41.95 23.34
CA THR A 463 -8.48 -42.34 23.14
C THR A 463 -9.35 -41.09 22.98
N ALA A 464 -10.16 -41.08 21.92
CA ALA A 464 -11.10 -40.02 21.57
C ALA A 464 -12.49 -40.25 22.15
N SER A 465 -13.21 -39.15 22.43
CA SER A 465 -14.69 -38.95 22.37
C SER A 465 -15.02 -37.62 23.09
N ALA A 466 -15.97 -36.78 22.72
CA ALA A 466 -16.78 -36.52 21.53
C ALA A 466 -17.48 -35.17 21.81
N TYR A 467 -17.48 -34.22 20.87
CA TYR A 467 -18.39 -33.07 20.92
C TYR A 467 -19.40 -33.19 19.78
N THR A 468 -20.68 -33.19 20.13
CA THR A 468 -21.82 -33.29 19.22
C THR A 468 -22.01 -32.00 18.44
N THR A 469 -22.02 -32.09 17.12
CA THR A 469 -22.33 -31.01 16.17
C THR A 469 -23.80 -31.07 15.72
N ILE A 470 -24.40 -29.90 15.48
CA ILE A 470 -25.65 -29.74 14.70
C ILE A 470 -25.28 -29.70 13.21
N PRO A 471 -26.03 -30.34 12.29
CA PRO A 471 -25.55 -30.61 10.93
C PRO A 471 -25.83 -29.47 9.94
N PRO A 472 -24.94 -29.24 8.94
CA PRO A 472 -25.30 -28.60 7.69
C PRO A 472 -25.73 -29.62 6.65
N ILE A 473 -26.55 -29.12 5.73
CA ILE A 473 -27.32 -29.82 4.70
C ILE A 473 -26.41 -30.58 3.71
N LYS A 474 -26.75 -31.85 3.45
CA LYS A 474 -26.13 -32.70 2.42
C LYS A 474 -26.52 -32.23 1.01
N THR A 475 -25.57 -31.72 0.25
CA THR A 475 -25.53 -31.90 -1.21
C THR A 475 -24.72 -33.15 -1.51
N THR A 476 -25.38 -34.18 -2.05
CA THR A 476 -24.76 -35.44 -2.49
C THR A 476 -24.00 -35.23 -3.79
N ALA A 477 -22.80 -34.66 -3.71
CA ALA A 477 -21.75 -34.94 -4.69
C ALA A 477 -20.97 -36.16 -4.17
N GLY A 478 -20.91 -37.23 -4.96
CA GLY A 478 -20.09 -38.39 -4.61
C GLY A 478 -18.61 -38.04 -4.77
N THR A 479 -17.76 -38.50 -3.86
CA THR A 479 -16.32 -38.23 -3.87
C THR A 479 -15.73 -38.61 -5.24
N PRO A 480 -14.95 -37.72 -5.90
CA PRO A 480 -14.38 -38.01 -7.21
C PRO A 480 -13.46 -39.25 -7.17
N PRO A 481 -13.30 -39.98 -8.29
CA PRO A 481 -12.42 -41.14 -8.33
C PRO A 481 -10.95 -40.75 -8.09
N PRO A 482 -10.17 -41.55 -7.35
CA PRO A 482 -8.75 -41.31 -7.14
C PRO A 482 -7.95 -41.23 -8.45
N ASN A 483 -6.94 -40.36 -8.49
CA ASN A 483 -5.94 -40.34 -9.55
C ASN A 483 -4.52 -40.34 -8.94
N THR A 484 -3.48 -40.15 -9.76
CA THR A 484 -2.08 -40.20 -9.32
C THR A 484 -1.67 -39.07 -8.37
N LEU A 485 -2.40 -37.95 -8.35
CA LEU A 485 -2.10 -36.77 -7.53
C LEU A 485 -3.09 -36.62 -6.35
N CYS A 486 -4.34 -37.04 -6.55
CA CYS A 486 -5.43 -36.88 -5.59
C CYS A 486 -6.04 -38.24 -5.27
N LYS A 487 -5.73 -38.77 -4.09
CA LYS A 487 -6.28 -40.01 -3.55
C LYS A 487 -7.56 -39.77 -2.74
N SER A 488 -7.64 -38.61 -2.09
CA SER A 488 -8.80 -38.14 -1.33
C SER A 488 -8.91 -36.62 -1.36
N GLU A 489 -10.05 -36.09 -0.93
CA GLU A 489 -10.22 -34.65 -0.70
C GLU A 489 -9.30 -34.20 0.45
N GLY A 490 -8.65 -33.05 0.29
CA GLY A 490 -7.65 -32.56 1.23
C GLY A 490 -6.21 -32.67 0.70
N LEU A 491 -5.24 -32.79 1.62
CA LEU A 491 -3.83 -32.80 1.27
C LEU A 491 -3.39 -34.20 0.81
N ASN A 492 -2.58 -34.27 -0.24
CA ASN A 492 -2.09 -35.51 -0.82
C ASN A 492 -0.59 -35.38 -1.14
N PRO A 493 0.28 -36.32 -0.76
CA PRO A 493 1.71 -36.26 -1.08
C PRO A 493 1.96 -36.42 -2.59
N ASP A 494 2.98 -35.73 -3.11
CA ASP A 494 3.48 -36.00 -4.46
C ASP A 494 4.16 -37.38 -4.52
N PRO A 495 3.93 -38.18 -5.58
CA PRO A 495 4.50 -39.52 -5.70
C PRO A 495 6.01 -39.56 -5.99
N TYR A 496 6.64 -38.42 -6.32
CA TYR A 496 8.03 -38.34 -6.79
C TYR A 496 8.89 -37.32 -6.03
N ASP A 497 8.31 -36.29 -5.44
CA ASP A 497 9.01 -35.24 -4.70
C ASP A 497 8.46 -35.12 -3.27
N CYS A 498 9.27 -35.55 -2.31
CA CYS A 498 8.98 -35.49 -0.87
C CYS A 498 8.64 -34.09 -0.35
N GLY A 499 9.09 -33.02 -1.01
CA GLY A 499 8.78 -31.65 -0.64
C GLY A 499 7.46 -31.14 -1.21
N ILE A 500 6.81 -31.86 -2.14
CA ILE A 500 5.60 -31.41 -2.82
C ILE A 500 4.38 -32.18 -2.32
N PHE A 501 3.27 -31.46 -2.20
CA PHE A 501 1.96 -32.03 -1.89
C PHE A 501 0.86 -31.23 -2.60
N TYR A 502 -0.31 -31.84 -2.74
CA TYR A 502 -1.44 -31.27 -3.47
C TYR A 502 -2.63 -31.11 -2.54
N THR A 503 -3.27 -29.95 -2.54
CA THR A 503 -4.62 -29.81 -2.00
C THR A 503 -5.62 -30.17 -3.11
N CYS A 504 -6.40 -31.21 -2.90
CA CYS A 504 -7.40 -31.70 -3.83
C CYS A 504 -8.80 -31.36 -3.29
N LEU A 505 -9.56 -30.57 -4.04
CA LEU A 505 -10.94 -30.21 -3.72
C LEU A 505 -11.88 -30.85 -4.75
N ASP A 506 -12.99 -31.43 -4.29
CA ASP A 506 -14.02 -31.91 -5.21
C ASP A 506 -14.57 -30.73 -6.01
N ASN A 507 -14.55 -30.82 -7.34
CA ASN A 507 -15.05 -29.77 -8.23
C ASN A 507 -16.57 -29.85 -8.50
N GLY A 508 -17.27 -30.83 -7.93
CA GLY A 508 -18.71 -31.05 -8.13
C GLY A 508 -19.08 -31.60 -9.52
N LEU A 509 -18.09 -31.89 -10.37
CA LEU A 509 -18.24 -32.41 -11.73
C LEU A 509 -17.65 -33.83 -11.88
N GLY A 510 -17.36 -34.50 -10.76
CA GLY A 510 -16.74 -35.84 -10.75
C GLY A 510 -15.23 -35.83 -11.00
N GLY A 511 -14.55 -34.72 -10.70
CA GLY A 511 -13.09 -34.58 -10.80
C GLY A 511 -12.50 -33.75 -9.65
N TRP A 512 -11.18 -33.61 -9.65
CA TRP A 512 -10.45 -32.85 -8.63
C TRP A 512 -10.03 -31.47 -9.15
N THR A 513 -10.19 -30.45 -8.32
CA THR A 513 -9.42 -29.20 -8.43
C THR A 513 -8.14 -29.37 -7.61
N VAL A 514 -6.98 -29.27 -8.25
CA VAL A 514 -5.68 -29.65 -7.65
C VAL A 514 -4.80 -28.41 -7.49
N TYR A 515 -4.34 -28.13 -6.27
CA TYR A 515 -3.41 -27.04 -5.96
C TYR A 515 -2.08 -27.62 -5.48
N MET A 516 -1.01 -27.40 -6.23
CA MET A 516 0.33 -27.82 -5.82
C MET A 516 0.90 -26.87 -4.76
N GLN A 517 1.46 -27.43 -3.70
CA GLN A 517 2.15 -26.73 -2.63
C GLN A 517 3.50 -27.40 -2.38
N ARG A 518 4.44 -26.62 -1.84
CA ARG A 518 5.77 -27.12 -1.50
C ARG A 518 6.08 -26.78 -0.04
N CYS A 519 6.63 -27.76 0.67
CA CYS A 519 7.15 -27.61 2.00
C CYS A 519 8.34 -26.64 2.04
N ALA A 520 8.63 -26.07 3.22
CA ALA A 520 9.81 -25.24 3.40
C ALA A 520 11.09 -26.02 3.06
N THR A 521 12.13 -25.33 2.59
CA THR A 521 13.40 -25.97 2.22
C THR A 521 13.93 -26.86 3.36
N GLY A 522 14.26 -28.10 3.03
CA GLY A 522 14.73 -29.10 3.99
C GLY A 522 13.63 -29.82 4.78
N THR A 523 12.35 -29.63 4.44
CA THR A 523 11.20 -30.35 5.04
C THR A 523 10.42 -31.12 3.98
N ALA A 524 9.82 -32.25 4.37
CA ALA A 524 9.03 -33.13 3.50
C ALA A 524 7.57 -33.20 4.00
N PHE A 525 6.63 -33.41 3.09
CA PHE A 525 5.21 -33.52 3.43
C PHE A 525 4.90 -34.91 4.01
N SER A 526 4.32 -34.94 5.21
CA SER A 526 3.83 -36.16 5.85
C SER A 526 2.32 -36.29 5.66
N ASP A 527 1.89 -37.34 4.94
CA ASP A 527 0.49 -37.72 4.80
C ASP A 527 -0.13 -38.11 6.16
N GLU A 528 0.66 -38.73 7.04
CA GLU A 528 0.23 -39.13 8.38
C GLU A 528 -0.06 -37.92 9.28
N LEU A 529 0.79 -36.90 9.25
CA LEU A 529 0.64 -35.69 10.06
C LEU A 529 -0.17 -34.60 9.37
N ASN A 530 -0.52 -34.78 8.09
CA ASN A 530 -1.13 -33.76 7.23
C ASN A 530 -0.38 -32.42 7.27
N THR A 531 0.95 -32.45 7.32
CA THR A 531 1.79 -31.24 7.41
C THR A 531 3.23 -31.52 6.96
N CYS A 532 3.99 -30.45 6.72
CA CYS A 532 5.42 -30.51 6.43
C CYS A 532 6.21 -30.74 7.73
N THR A 533 7.11 -31.72 7.70
CA THR A 533 7.96 -32.07 8.85
C THR A 533 9.38 -32.44 8.40
N PHE A 534 10.25 -32.78 9.35
CA PHE A 534 11.62 -33.21 9.02
C PHE A 534 11.60 -34.49 8.15
N PRO A 535 12.45 -34.61 7.12
CA PRO A 535 12.40 -35.74 6.18
C PRO A 535 12.61 -37.11 6.81
N ASN A 536 13.35 -37.19 7.92
CA ASN A 536 13.54 -38.42 8.69
C ASN A 536 12.28 -38.90 9.44
N GLN A 537 11.21 -38.10 9.45
CA GLN A 537 9.91 -38.45 10.00
C GLN A 537 8.88 -38.77 8.91
N VAL A 538 9.27 -38.75 7.64
CA VAL A 538 8.41 -39.08 6.50
C VAL A 538 8.94 -40.36 5.83
N PRO A 539 8.21 -41.50 5.93
CA PRO A 539 8.66 -42.76 5.35
C PRO A 539 8.96 -42.64 3.84
N GLY A 540 10.14 -43.06 3.42
CA GLY A 540 10.60 -42.98 2.02
C GLY A 540 11.25 -41.66 1.61
N CYS A 541 11.34 -40.69 2.53
CA CYS A 541 11.93 -39.37 2.32
C CYS A 541 13.17 -39.13 3.19
N GLU A 542 13.76 -40.16 3.80
CA GLU A 542 14.82 -40.03 4.79
C GLU A 542 16.12 -39.43 4.23
N THR A 543 16.29 -39.48 2.91
CA THR A 543 17.44 -38.92 2.18
C THR A 543 17.14 -37.60 1.49
N TYR A 544 15.91 -37.09 1.59
CA TYR A 544 15.52 -35.81 1.00
C TYR A 544 16.21 -34.66 1.74
N SER A 545 16.87 -33.78 0.97
CA SER A 545 17.66 -32.65 1.51
C SER A 545 17.14 -31.26 1.10
N GLY A 546 16.04 -31.20 0.35
CA GLY A 546 15.44 -29.94 -0.13
C GLY A 546 15.90 -29.58 -1.53
#